data_AF-A0A5Q2NYE6-F1
#
_entry.id   AF-A0A5Q2NYE6-F1
#
_cell.length_a   1.000
_cell.length_b   1.000
_cell.length_c   1.000
_cell.angle_alpha   90.00
_cell.angle_beta   90.00
_cell.angle_gamma   90.00
#
_symmetry.space_group_name_H-M   'P 1'
#
loop_
_entity.id
_entity.type
_entity.pdbx_description
1 polymer ?
#
loop_
_entity_poly.entity_id
_entity_poly.type
_entity_poly.pdbx_seq_one_letter_code
_entity_poly.pdbx_strand_id
1 'polypeptide(L)' 'MSFPDEKAVYSYQDWQTWEGNWEWINGKAYSMSPAPTPLHQSVVGELHFALRAYFQRRSCQVFVAPFRLEADA' A
#
# COMPACT_ATOMS: atom_id res chain seq x y z
N MET A 1 -11.32 -10.39 13.58
CA MET A 1 -10.94 -9.04 13.10
C MET A 1 -10.25 -8.35 14.24
N SER A 2 -9.05 -7.80 14.02
CA SER A 2 -8.22 -7.18 15.06
C SER A 2 -7.49 -5.96 14.51
N PHE A 3 -7.31 -4.95 15.36
CA PHE A 3 -6.36 -3.87 15.14
C PHE A 3 -5.01 -4.29 15.73
N PRO A 4 -3.90 -4.18 14.98
CA PRO A 4 -2.60 -4.53 15.50
C PRO A 4 -2.12 -3.54 16.58
N ASP A 5 -1.48 -4.07 17.61
CA ASP A 5 -0.65 -3.38 18.60
C ASP A 5 0.71 -3.01 17.99
N GLU A 6 1.13 -1.76 18.16
CA GLU A 6 2.39 -1.22 17.63
C GLU A 6 3.65 -1.98 18.09
N LYS A 7 3.60 -2.69 19.22
CA LYS A 7 4.78 -3.36 19.81
C LYS A 7 4.88 -4.85 19.51
N ALA A 8 3.87 -5.43 18.88
CA ALA A 8 3.86 -6.86 18.58
C ALA A 8 4.58 -7.18 17.27
N VAL A 9 5.09 -8.41 17.18
CA VAL A 9 5.59 -8.99 15.94
C VAL A 9 4.50 -9.91 15.39
N TYR A 10 4.11 -9.67 14.14
CA TYR A 10 3.01 -10.33 13.46
C TYR A 10 3.51 -11.27 12.37
N SER A 11 2.81 -12.39 12.22
CA SER A 11 2.97 -13.28 11.07
C SER A 11 2.17 -12.77 9.87
N TYR A 12 2.48 -13.31 8.70
CA TYR A 12 1.70 -13.05 7.49
C TYR A 12 0.22 -13.44 7.66
N GLN A 13 -0.08 -14.55 8.35
CA GLN A 13 -1.45 -14.99 8.63
C GLN A 13 -2.21 -13.97 9.48
N ASP A 14 -1.54 -13.33 10.44
CA ASP A 14 -2.16 -12.27 11.24
C ASP A 14 -2.51 -11.06 10.37
N TRP A 15 -1.56 -10.62 9.55
CA TRP A 15 -1.73 -9.48 8.64
C TRP A 15 -2.92 -9.65 7.67
N GLN A 16 -3.16 -10.86 7.18
CA GLN A 16 -4.30 -11.15 6.30
C GLN A 16 -5.66 -10.87 6.97
N THR A 17 -5.74 -10.89 8.30
CA THR A 17 -6.98 -10.69 9.06
C THR A 17 -7.26 -9.25 9.48
N TRP A 18 -6.35 -8.32 9.20
CA TRP A 18 -6.48 -6.93 9.64
C TRP A 18 -7.49 -6.14 8.81
N GLU A 19 -8.23 -5.27 9.50
CA GLU A 19 -9.15 -4.32 8.90
C GLU A 19 -8.50 -2.94 8.72
N GLY A 20 -8.79 -2.29 7.60
CA GLY A 20 -8.24 -0.98 7.26
C GLY A 20 -6.96 -1.03 6.44
N ASN A 21 -6.32 0.13 6.28
CA ASN A 21 -5.11 0.28 5.48
C ASN A 21 -3.87 0.15 6.38
N TRP A 22 -3.26 -1.03 6.35
CA TRP A 22 -2.05 -1.35 7.10
C TRP A 22 -0.99 -1.98 6.20
N GLU A 23 0.26 -1.57 6.41
CA GLU A 23 1.43 -2.20 5.81
C GLU A 23 2.10 -3.10 6.84
N TRP A 24 2.44 -4.33 6.43
CA TRP A 24 3.23 -5.25 7.24
C TRP A 24 4.66 -5.28 6.71
N ILE A 25 5.59 -4.74 7.50
CA ILE A 25 6.99 -4.60 7.10
C ILE A 25 7.85 -5.16 8.21
N ASN A 26 8.62 -6.22 7.91
CA ASN A 26 9.53 -6.88 8.86
C ASN A 26 8.85 -7.29 10.16
N GLY A 27 7.65 -7.87 10.09
CA GLY A 27 6.92 -8.31 11.28
C GLY A 27 6.11 -7.22 11.97
N LYS A 28 6.20 -5.95 11.55
CA LYS A 28 5.54 -4.82 12.24
C LYS A 28 4.38 -4.24 11.43
N ALA A 29 3.37 -3.76 12.14
CA ALA A 29 2.21 -3.08 11.56
C ALA A 29 2.45 -1.58 11.44
N TYR A 30 2.20 -1.01 10.26
CA TYR A 30 2.25 0.43 10.00
C TYR A 30 0.90 0.91 9.51
N SER A 31 0.33 1.92 10.17
CA SER A 31 -0.95 2.50 9.77
C SER A 31 -0.74 3.48 8.62
N MET A 32 -1.56 3.37 7.58
CA MET A 32 -1.62 4.37 6.50
C MET A 32 -2.55 5.55 6.84
N SER A 33 -2.85 5.73 8.13
CA SER A 33 -3.60 6.88 8.64
C SER A 33 -2.64 7.95 9.20
N PRO A 34 -2.98 9.25 9.07
CA PRO A 34 -4.17 9.80 8.43
C PRO A 34 -4.12 9.68 6.90
N ALA A 35 -5.28 9.81 6.25
CA ALA A 35 -5.38 9.77 4.79
C ALA A 35 -4.51 10.87 4.13
N PRO A 36 -4.01 10.65 2.91
CA PRO A 36 -3.12 11.62 2.26
C PRO A 36 -3.80 12.96 1.97
N THR A 37 -3.01 14.02 1.97
CA THR A 37 -3.49 15.38 1.66
C THR A 37 -3.86 15.54 0.17
N PRO A 38 -4.68 16.53 -0.21
CA PRO A 38 -4.96 16.83 -1.61
C PRO A 38 -3.70 17.10 -2.45
N LEU A 39 -2.70 17.75 -1.87
CA LEU A 39 -1.41 17.99 -2.54
C LEU A 39 -0.69 16.67 -2.84
N HIS A 40 -0.63 15.75 -1.87
CA HIS A 40 -0.06 14.43 -2.08
C HIS A 40 -0.79 13.68 -3.20
N GLN A 41 -2.13 13.72 -3.20
CA GLN A 41 -2.94 13.08 -4.24
C GLN A 41 -2.71 13.68 -5.63
N SER A 42 -2.56 15.00 -5.72
CA SER A 42 -2.25 15.68 -7.00
C SER A 42 -0.89 15.24 -7.55
N VAL A 43 0.16 15.24 -6.73
CA VAL A 43 1.51 14.83 -7.16
C VAL A 43 1.54 13.37 -7.60
N VAL A 44 0.96 12.47 -6.80
CA VAL A 44 0.89 11.04 -7.14
C VAL A 44 0.07 10.80 -8.41
N GLY A 45 -1.02 11.56 -8.60
CA GLY A 45 -1.86 11.49 -9.80
C GLY A 45 -1.09 11.81 -11.08
N GLU A 46 -0.34 12.91 -11.10
CA GLU A 46 0.48 13.32 -12.25
C GLU A 46 1.59 12.30 -12.56
N LEU A 47 2.25 11.78 -11.51
CA LEU A 47 3.27 10.73 -11.67
C LEU A 47 2.66 9.44 -12.25
N HIS A 48 1.52 8.99 -11.71
CA HIS A 48 0.81 7.83 -12.22
C HIS A 48 0.41 8.02 -13.68
N PHE A 49 -0.11 9.20 -14.05
CA PHE A 49 -0.46 9.50 -15.44
C PHE A 49 0.74 9.40 -16.38
N ALA A 50 1.86 10.05 -16.03
CA ALA A 50 3.08 10.03 -16.84
C ALA A 50 3.63 8.60 -17.02
N LEU A 51 3.68 7.82 -15.93
CA LEU A 51 4.14 6.44 -15.98
C LEU A 51 3.19 5.56 -16.80
N ARG A 52 1.88 5.65 -16.55
CA ARG A 52 0.88 4.87 -17.28
C ARG A 52 0.91 5.16 -18.77
N ALA A 53 1.06 6.42 -19.17
CA ALA A 53 1.20 6.80 -20.57
C ALA A 53 2.42 6.15 -21.23
N TYR A 54 3.57 6.14 -20.54
CA TYR A 54 4.80 5.50 -21.02
C TYR A 54 4.66 3.97 -21.17
N PHE A 55 3.96 3.32 -20.24
CA PHE A 55 3.81 1.87 -20.21
C PHE A 55 2.59 1.31 -20.97
N GLN A 56 1.68 2.16 -21.48
CA GLN A 56 0.42 1.73 -22.12
C GLN A 56 0.56 0.70 -23.26
N ARG A 57 1.67 0.70 -23.98
CA ARG A 57 1.95 -0.24 -25.10
C ARG A 57 3.12 -1.18 -24.80
N ARG A 58 3.42 -1.38 -23.52
CA ARG A 58 4.50 -2.22 -23.03
C ARG A 58 3.90 -3.37 -22.20
N SER A 59 4.74 -4.34 -21.85
CA SER A 59 4.34 -5.50 -21.05
C SER A 59 4.12 -5.20 -19.56
N CYS A 60 4.35 -3.97 -19.10
CA CYS A 60 4.25 -3.60 -17.69
C CYS A 60 2.92 -2.89 -17.39
N GLN A 61 2.38 -3.14 -16.19
CA GLN A 61 1.21 -2.45 -15.66
C GLN A 61 1.62 -1.50 -14.54
N VAL A 62 0.97 -0.33 -14.47
CA VAL A 62 1.23 0.68 -13.44
C VAL A 62 0.03 0.73 -12.50
N PHE A 63 0.30 0.61 -11.20
CA PHE A 63 -0.70 0.68 -10.13
C PHE A 63 -0.40 1.89 -9.23
N VAL A 64 -1.43 2.37 -8.54
CA VAL A 64 -1.34 3.49 -7.58
C VAL A 64 -1.93 3.04 -6.25
N ALA A 65 -1.37 3.53 -5.13
CA ALA A 65 -1.92 3.29 -3.81
C ALA A 65 -3.33 3.92 -3.66
N PRO A 66 -4.22 3.34 -2.82
CA PRO A 66 -4.03 2.17 -1.98
C PRO A 66 -4.09 0.86 -2.77
N PHE A 67 -3.06 0.03 -2.64
CA PHE A 67 -2.98 -1.30 -3.23
C PHE A 67 -2.26 -2.23 -2.27
N ARG A 68 -2.81 -3.42 -2.04
CA ARG A 68 -2.15 -4.44 -1.21
C ARG A 68 -1.24 -5.26 -2.13
N LEU A 69 0.06 -5.22 -1.87
CA LEU A 69 1.07 -6.03 -2.53
C LEU A 69 1.64 -7.04 -1.54
N GLU A 70 1.83 -8.27 -2.03
CA GLU A 70 2.47 -9.36 -1.29
C GLU A 70 3.73 -9.75 -2.05
N ALA A 71 4.89 -9.41 -1.50
CA ALA A 71 6.18 -9.63 -2.17
C ALA A 71 6.73 -11.05 -1.96
N ASP A 72 6.31 -11.72 -0.88
CA ASP A 72 6.83 -13.03 -0.44
C ASP A 72 5.88 -14.20 -0.77
N ALA A 73 5.02 -14.05 -1.78
CA ALA A 73 4.12 -15.10 -2.27
C ALA A 73 4.83 -16.10 -3.20
#